data_AF-A0A519KRN2-F1
#
_entry.id   AF-A0A519KRN2-F1
#
_cell.length_a   1.000
_cell.length_b   1.000
_cell.length_c   1.000
_cell.angle_alpha   90.00
_cell.angle_beta   90.00
_cell.angle_gamma   90.00
#
_symmetry.space_group_name_H-M   'P 1'
#
loop_
_entity.id
_entity.type
_entity.pdbx_description
1 polymer ?
#
loop_
_entity_poly.entity_id
_entity_poly.type
_entity_poly.pdbx_seq_one_letter_code
_entity_poly.pdbx_strand_id
1 'polypeptide(L)'
;GNVKSIAAAAEIDAKQAAGAAPSLPIPAYAGAWRDPWYGEIRIEERTTGRGRNRRTGLHLDFTRTNALKGPLEPYDGDTFRTRFPDKREEDVFVTFRIENGVAVSATMKAVSPDADFSYDYQDLRLTKA
;
A
#
# COMPACT_ATOMS: atom_id res chain seq x y z
N GLY A 1 -4.32 15.77 17.61
CA GLY A 1 -5.30 14.99 16.84
C GLY A 1 -6.37 15.95 16.39
N ASN A 2 -6.20 16.52 15.21
CA ASN A 2 -6.87 17.75 14.82
C ASN A 2 -8.09 17.35 13.98
N VAL A 3 -9.22 18.07 14.09
CA VAL A 3 -10.48 17.74 13.39
C VAL A 3 -10.29 17.50 11.88
N LYS A 4 -9.31 18.18 11.27
CA LYS A 4 -8.90 18.00 9.86
C LYS A 4 -8.41 16.57 9.54
N SER A 5 -7.61 15.96 10.41
CA SER A 5 -7.04 14.62 10.18
C SER A 5 -8.12 13.53 10.25
N ILE A 6 -9.14 13.71 11.10
CA ILE A 6 -10.27 12.76 11.20
C ILE A 6 -11.16 12.85 9.97
N ALA A 7 -11.46 14.08 9.50
CA ALA A 7 -12.24 14.28 8.29
C ALA A 7 -11.54 13.71 7.04
N ALA A 8 -10.22 13.92 6.92
CA ALA A 8 -9.42 13.35 5.84
C ALA A 8 -9.47 11.82 5.87
N ALA A 9 -9.30 11.18 7.04
CA ALA A 9 -9.37 9.73 7.17
C ALA A 9 -10.74 9.17 6.72
N ALA A 10 -11.84 9.81 7.13
CA ALA A 10 -13.19 9.40 6.72
C ALA A 10 -13.42 9.57 5.20
N GLU A 11 -12.88 10.62 4.59
CA GLU A 11 -12.96 10.82 3.14
C GLU A 11 -12.18 9.74 2.38
N ILE A 12 -10.98 9.39 2.86
CA ILE A 12 -10.17 8.32 2.25
C ILE A 12 -10.91 6.99 2.35
N ASP A 13 -11.46 6.65 3.51
CA ASP A 13 -12.20 5.40 3.68
C ASP A 13 -13.48 5.37 2.82
N ALA A 14 -14.18 6.50 2.67
CA ALA A 14 -15.32 6.62 1.76
C ALA A 14 -14.93 6.43 0.29
N LYS A 15 -13.80 6.99 -0.13
CA LYS A 15 -13.24 6.79 -1.47
C LYS A 15 -12.82 5.34 -1.71
N GLN A 16 -12.19 4.69 -0.73
CA GLN A 16 -11.85 3.27 -0.80
C GLN A 16 -13.10 2.39 -0.98
N ALA A 17 -14.19 2.71 -0.30
CA ALA A 17 -15.45 1.97 -0.43
C ALA A 17 -16.12 2.14 -1.80
N ALA A 18 -15.89 3.27 -2.47
CA ALA A 18 -16.42 3.57 -3.80
C ALA A 18 -15.44 3.24 -4.95
N GLY A 19 -14.21 2.82 -4.63
CA GLY A 19 -13.16 2.60 -5.60
C GLY A 19 -13.44 1.42 -6.54
N ALA A 20 -12.90 1.52 -7.76
CA ALA A 20 -12.98 0.46 -8.75
C ALA A 20 -12.20 -0.77 -8.29
N ALA A 21 -12.63 -1.95 -8.75
CA ALA A 21 -11.89 -3.18 -8.53
C ALA A 21 -10.52 -3.15 -9.24
N PRO A 22 -9.48 -3.81 -8.70
CA PRO A 22 -8.19 -3.91 -9.37
C PRO A 22 -8.28 -4.58 -10.73
N SER A 23 -7.40 -4.17 -11.66
CA SER A 23 -7.38 -4.71 -13.02
C SER A 23 -6.96 -6.18 -13.07
N LEU A 24 -6.21 -6.65 -12.06
CA LEU A 24 -5.72 -8.04 -11.95
C LEU A 24 -6.29 -8.73 -10.70
N PRO A 25 -6.29 -10.07 -10.65
CA PRO A 25 -6.51 -10.80 -9.40
C PRO A 25 -5.49 -10.36 -8.32
N ILE A 26 -5.94 -10.24 -7.07
CA ILE A 26 -5.11 -9.78 -5.94
C ILE A 26 -3.72 -10.45 -5.86
N PRO A 27 -3.56 -11.78 -6.03
CA PRO A 27 -2.25 -12.41 -5.96
C PRO A 27 -1.26 -11.93 -7.06
N ALA A 28 -1.74 -11.39 -8.18
CA ALA A 28 -0.90 -10.99 -9.30
C ALA A 28 0.01 -9.77 -9.00
N TYR A 29 -0.34 -8.98 -7.98
CA TYR A 29 0.47 -7.86 -7.50
C TYR A 29 1.60 -8.29 -6.55
N ALA A 30 1.58 -9.54 -6.06
CA ALA A 30 2.64 -10.09 -5.24
C ALA A 30 3.97 -10.21 -6.02
N GLY A 31 5.07 -10.09 -5.28
CA GLY A 31 6.42 -10.18 -5.83
C GLY A 31 7.45 -9.42 -5.01
N ALA A 32 8.71 -9.56 -5.40
CA ALA A 32 9.77 -8.67 -4.98
C ALA A 32 9.76 -7.43 -5.88
N TRP A 33 9.74 -6.27 -5.26
CA TRP A 33 9.79 -4.97 -5.91
C TRP A 33 11.06 -4.28 -5.46
N ARG A 34 11.72 -3.57 -6.37
CA ARG A 34 12.96 -2.87 -6.06
C ARG A 34 12.83 -1.40 -6.39
N ASP A 35 13.20 -0.59 -5.44
CA ASP A 35 13.50 0.83 -5.64
C ASP A 35 15.03 1.03 -5.64
N PRO A 36 15.59 1.87 -6.54
CA PRO A 36 17.03 2.16 -6.55
C PRO A 36 17.55 2.82 -5.26
N TRP A 37 16.74 3.65 -4.59
CA TRP A 37 17.13 4.39 -3.39
C TRP A 37 16.80 3.60 -2.12
N TYR A 38 15.57 3.10 -1.99
CA TYR A 38 15.14 2.37 -0.80
C TYR A 38 15.72 0.95 -0.74
N GLY A 39 15.70 0.21 -1.86
CA GLY A 39 16.02 -1.22 -1.92
C GLY A 39 14.79 -2.10 -2.14
N GLU A 40 14.81 -3.31 -1.58
CA GLU A 40 13.75 -4.30 -1.79
C GLU A 40 12.52 -4.01 -0.93
N ILE A 41 11.36 -4.09 -1.56
CA ILE A 41 10.03 -4.09 -0.94
C ILE A 41 9.36 -5.39 -1.38
N ARG A 42 8.90 -6.19 -0.42
CA ARG A 42 8.28 -7.48 -0.71
C ARG A 42 6.77 -7.40 -0.52
N ILE A 43 6.01 -7.88 -1.49
CA ILE A 43 4.56 -8.01 -1.42
C ILE A 43 4.20 -9.50 -1.48
N GLU A 44 3.52 -9.99 -0.45
CA GLU A 44 3.16 -11.40 -0.30
C GLU A 44 1.70 -11.57 0.10
N GLU A 45 1.07 -12.66 -0.32
CA GLU A 45 -0.17 -13.09 0.29
C GLU A 45 0.07 -13.60 1.71
N ARG A 46 -0.70 -13.09 2.66
CA ARG A 46 -0.74 -13.58 4.02
C ARG A 46 -2.15 -13.87 4.44
N THR A 47 -2.32 -15.00 5.12
CA THR A 47 -3.55 -15.32 5.82
C THR A 47 -3.47 -14.87 7.27
N THR A 48 -4.37 -13.99 7.67
CA THR A 48 -4.44 -13.44 9.03
C THR A 48 -5.79 -13.79 9.67
N GLY A 49 -5.89 -13.61 10.99
CA GLY A 49 -7.08 -13.96 11.75
C GLY A 49 -7.25 -15.47 11.99
N ARG A 50 -8.33 -15.85 12.68
CA ARG A 50 -8.67 -17.24 13.00
C ARG A 50 -10.19 -17.46 12.91
N GLY A 51 -10.60 -18.70 12.70
CA GLY A 51 -12.02 -19.07 12.62
C GLY A 51 -12.77 -18.28 11.54
N ARG A 52 -13.94 -17.72 11.90
CA ARG A 52 -14.76 -16.89 11.00
C ARG A 52 -14.10 -15.57 10.57
N ASN A 53 -13.04 -15.15 11.25
CA ASN A 53 -12.30 -13.92 10.95
C ASN A 53 -11.03 -14.19 10.12
N ARG A 54 -10.82 -15.41 9.63
CA ARG A 54 -9.68 -15.76 8.77
C ARG A 54 -9.82 -15.04 7.42
N ARG A 55 -8.80 -14.27 7.03
CA ARG A 55 -8.77 -13.52 5.77
C ARG A 55 -7.41 -13.70 5.09
N THR A 56 -7.41 -13.85 3.77
CA THR A 56 -6.19 -13.81 2.96
C THR A 56 -6.17 -12.49 2.20
N GLY A 57 -5.02 -11.82 2.20
CA GLY A 57 -4.81 -10.58 1.48
C GLY A 57 -3.32 -10.29 1.36
N LEU A 58 -2.97 -9.21 0.68
CA LEU A 58 -1.57 -8.82 0.51
C LEU A 58 -1.01 -8.19 1.78
N HIS A 59 0.27 -8.39 1.98
CA HIS A 59 1.09 -7.73 2.98
C HIS A 59 2.32 -7.17 2.29
N LEU A 60 2.63 -5.92 2.59
CA LEU A 60 3.80 -5.22 2.13
C LEU A 60 4.85 -5.18 3.24
N ASP A 61 6.10 -5.45 2.88
CA ASP A 61 7.27 -5.40 3.75
C ASP A 61 8.36 -4.53 3.11
N PHE A 62 8.53 -3.32 3.65
CA PHE A 62 9.72 -2.50 3.43
C PHE A 62 10.90 -3.17 4.17
N THR A 63 11.67 -3.98 3.44
CA THR A 63 12.59 -4.97 4.05
C THR A 63 13.69 -4.38 4.95
N ARG A 64 13.98 -3.09 4.81
CA ARG A 64 14.98 -2.34 5.61
C ARG A 64 14.37 -1.51 6.74
N THR A 65 13.04 -1.45 6.86
CA THR A 65 12.34 -0.59 7.82
C THR A 65 11.27 -1.38 8.56
N ASN A 66 11.57 -1.83 9.78
CA ASN A 66 10.69 -2.74 10.52
C ASN A 66 9.30 -2.17 10.82
N ALA A 67 9.16 -0.85 10.97
CA ALA A 67 7.88 -0.21 11.24
C ALA A 67 6.94 -0.21 10.02
N LEU A 68 7.49 -0.32 8.80
CA LEU A 68 6.75 -0.22 7.54
C LEU A 68 6.41 -1.61 6.99
N LYS A 69 5.69 -2.38 7.80
CA LYS A 69 5.22 -3.72 7.44
C LYS A 69 3.75 -3.82 7.77
N GLY A 70 2.92 -4.21 6.82
CA GLY A 70 1.48 -4.28 7.09
C GLY A 70 0.63 -4.74 5.90
N PRO A 71 -0.69 -4.90 6.13
CA PRO A 71 -1.65 -5.16 5.07
C PRO A 71 -1.55 -4.15 3.93
N LEU A 72 -1.77 -4.63 2.72
CA LEU A 72 -1.91 -3.83 1.51
C LEU A 72 -3.29 -4.13 0.90
N GLU A 73 -4.17 -3.14 0.90
CA GLU A 73 -5.58 -3.30 0.56
C GLU A 73 -5.91 -2.57 -0.75
N PRO A 74 -6.82 -3.09 -1.59
CA PRO A 74 -7.34 -2.36 -2.74
C PRO A 74 -7.93 -1.02 -2.32
N TYR A 75 -7.67 0.00 -3.13
CA TYR A 75 -8.21 1.34 -2.91
C TYR A 75 -9.10 1.77 -4.08
N ASP A 76 -8.53 1.98 -5.27
CA ASP A 76 -9.26 2.37 -6.47
C ASP A 76 -8.48 1.93 -7.71
N GLY A 77 -9.03 0.98 -8.46
CA GLY A 77 -8.35 0.34 -9.59
C GLY A 77 -7.03 -0.30 -9.15
N ASP A 78 -5.95 0.07 -9.83
CA ASP A 78 -4.59 -0.43 -9.55
C ASP A 78 -3.86 0.37 -8.45
N THR A 79 -4.58 1.20 -7.69
CA THR A 79 -4.07 1.83 -6.47
C THR A 79 -4.49 1.02 -5.25
N PHE A 80 -3.52 0.76 -4.38
CA PHE A 80 -3.66 0.08 -3.10
C PHE A 80 -3.22 1.00 -1.97
N ARG A 81 -3.67 0.73 -0.75
CA ARG A 81 -3.33 1.49 0.46
C ARG A 81 -2.72 0.55 1.49
N THR A 82 -1.60 0.94 2.11
CA THR A 82 -1.08 0.22 3.28
C THR A 82 -1.97 0.47 4.50
N ARG A 83 -1.98 -0.45 5.46
CA ARG A 83 -2.59 -0.26 6.78
C ARG A 83 -1.58 -0.57 7.87
N PHE A 84 -0.64 0.35 8.13
CA PHE A 84 0.44 0.03 9.05
C PHE A 84 -0.09 -0.22 10.48
N PRO A 85 0.43 -1.27 11.17
CA PRO A 85 0.05 -1.56 12.55
C PRO A 85 0.52 -0.47 13.52
N ASP A 86 1.73 0.07 13.33
CA ASP A 86 2.21 1.22 14.10
C ASP A 86 1.51 2.49 13.59
N LYS A 87 0.70 3.11 14.45
CA LYS A 87 -0.08 4.32 14.12
C LYS A 87 0.73 5.60 14.10
N ARG A 88 2.02 5.53 14.40
CA ARG A 88 2.97 6.62 14.16
C ARG A 88 3.40 6.69 12.70
N GLU A 89 3.30 5.57 11.99
CA GLU A 89 3.60 5.51 10.57
C GLU A 89 2.38 5.88 9.75
N GLU A 90 2.60 6.70 8.73
CA GLU A 90 1.55 7.12 7.83
C GLU A 90 1.30 6.06 6.75
N ASP A 91 0.03 5.78 6.47
CA ASP A 91 -0.33 4.90 5.38
C ASP A 91 0.14 5.49 4.04
N VAL A 92 0.45 4.62 3.08
CA VAL A 92 0.97 4.96 1.76
C VAL A 92 0.07 4.34 0.69
N PHE A 93 -0.26 5.13 -0.32
CA PHE A 93 -0.82 4.66 -1.57
C PHE A 93 0.28 4.08 -2.45
N VAL A 94 0.04 2.87 -2.96
CA VAL A 94 0.89 2.19 -3.94
C VAL A 94 0.08 2.08 -5.22
N THR A 95 0.52 2.75 -6.29
CA THR A 95 -0.18 2.71 -7.59
C THR A 95 0.64 1.91 -8.57
N PHE A 96 0.08 0.78 -9.02
CA PHE A 96 0.73 -0.12 -9.96
C PHE A 96 0.47 0.32 -11.40
N ARG A 97 1.48 0.17 -12.25
CA ARG A 97 1.30 0.21 -13.71
C ARG A 97 1.20 -1.22 -14.22
N ILE A 98 0.14 -1.47 -14.98
CA ILE A 98 -0.11 -2.73 -15.66
C ILE A 98 0.28 -2.60 -17.13
N GLU A 99 1.09 -3.54 -17.62
CA GLU A 99 1.44 -3.67 -19.03
C GLU A 99 1.18 -5.12 -19.44
N ASN A 100 0.40 -5.34 -20.50
CA ASN A 100 0.07 -6.66 -21.03
C ASN A 100 -0.46 -7.66 -19.98
N GLY A 101 -1.29 -7.19 -19.04
CA GLY A 101 -1.86 -8.03 -17.98
C GLY A 101 -0.91 -8.35 -16.82
N VAL A 102 0.23 -7.66 -16.73
CA VAL A 102 1.23 -7.85 -15.67
C VAL A 102 1.54 -6.52 -14.99
N ALA A 103 1.60 -6.52 -13.65
CA ALA A 103 2.12 -5.37 -12.91
C ALA A 103 3.64 -5.27 -13.08
N VAL A 104 4.12 -4.19 -13.69
CA VAL A 104 5.54 -4.04 -14.08
C VAL A 104 6.28 -2.98 -13.27
N SER A 105 5.57 -1.94 -12.81
CA SER A 105 6.13 -0.89 -11.97
C SER A 105 5.09 -0.38 -10.97
N ALA A 106 5.54 0.34 -9.94
CA ALA A 106 4.64 1.04 -9.03
C ALA A 106 5.25 2.34 -8.51
N THR A 107 4.39 3.30 -8.18
CA THR A 107 4.75 4.55 -7.49
C THR A 107 4.12 4.59 -6.11
N MET A 108 4.74 5.31 -5.18
CA MET A 108 4.26 5.44 -3.81
C MET A 108 3.98 6.90 -3.44
N LYS A 109 2.91 7.13 -2.67
CA LYS A 109 2.56 8.47 -2.15
C LYS A 109 1.88 8.34 -0.79
N ALA A 110 2.21 9.21 0.17
CA ALA A 110 1.52 9.24 1.45
C ALA A 110 0.01 9.51 1.31
N VAL A 111 -0.76 8.94 2.23
CA VAL A 111 -2.21 9.09 2.30
C VAL A 111 -2.62 10.45 2.92
N SER A 112 -1.85 10.94 3.89
CA SER A 112 -2.16 12.19 4.61
C SER A 112 -1.58 13.44 3.89
N PRO A 113 -2.36 14.52 3.72
CA PRO A 113 -1.87 15.80 3.19
C PRO A 113 -1.07 16.62 4.21
N ASP A 114 -1.20 16.34 5.51
CA ASP A 114 -0.54 17.06 6.62
C ASP A 114 0.76 16.38 7.07
N ALA A 115 1.15 15.28 6.41
CA ALA A 115 2.24 14.50 6.93
C ALA A 115 3.60 15.17 6.67
N ASP A 116 4.30 15.41 7.78
CA ASP A 116 5.62 16.02 7.87
C ASP A 116 6.66 14.90 7.67
N PHE A 117 7.29 14.86 6.48
CA PHE A 117 8.19 13.76 6.14
C PHE A 117 9.62 14.24 5.93
N SER A 118 10.48 13.80 6.83
CA SER A 118 11.93 13.67 6.62
C SER A 118 12.31 12.47 5.72
N TYR A 119 11.34 11.84 5.06
CA TYR A 119 11.53 10.70 4.16
C TYR A 119 10.85 10.94 2.80
N ASP A 120 11.64 11.09 1.74
CA ASP A 120 11.21 11.34 0.36
C ASP A 120 10.55 10.12 -0.30
N TYR A 121 9.37 9.70 0.17
CA TYR A 121 8.61 8.63 -0.51
C TYR A 121 8.08 9.04 -1.89
N GLN A 122 8.11 10.34 -2.23
CA GLN A 122 7.48 10.88 -3.44
C GLN A 122 8.14 10.44 -4.75
N ASP A 123 9.36 9.88 -4.70
CA ASP A 123 10.11 9.45 -5.88
C ASP A 123 10.37 7.93 -5.94
N LEU A 124 9.77 7.13 -5.05
CA LEU A 124 9.94 5.67 -5.16
C LEU A 124 9.32 5.17 -6.45
N ARG A 125 10.16 4.58 -7.29
CA ARG A 125 9.81 3.99 -8.58
C ARG A 125 10.20 2.53 -8.52
N LEU A 126 9.22 1.72 -8.17
CA LEU A 126 9.40 0.30 -8.03
C LEU A 126 9.39 -0.36 -9.40
N THR A 127 10.35 -1.24 -9.64
CA THR A 127 10.30 -2.21 -10.72
C THR A 127 10.16 -3.60 -10.15
N LYS A 128 9.31 -4.43 -10.74
CA LYS A 128 9.19 -5.83 -10.35
C LYS A 128 10.51 -6.55 -10.67
N ALA A 129 11.08 -7.22 -9.67
CA ALA A 129 12.35 -7.94 -9.79
C ALA A 129 12.16 -9.31 -10.44
#